data_AF-A0A263BY36-F1
#
_entry.id   AF-A0A263BY36-F1
#
_cell.length_a   1.000
_cell.length_b   1.000
_cell.length_c   1.000
_cell.angle_alpha   90.00
_cell.angle_beta   90.00
_cell.angle_gamma   90.00
#
_symmetry.space_group_name_H-M   'P 1'
#
loop_
_entity.id
_entity.type
_entity.pdbx_description
1 polymer ?
#
loop_
_entity_poly.entity_id
_entity_poly.type
_entity_poly.pdbx_seq_one_letter_code
_entity_poly.pdbx_strand_id
1 'polypeptide(L)'
;MSEKKPINYRIVLVMIIIFIYSLFLIYSGLKDPIAIIDVIIGVVLLIGVFTYLPRELRTTKEDIMLKWEKDREKGKKYFIFIHGPAFYSFPLAIVLEISDGTHTIQGFIIKLAIFYVIGMLMGLYTYSNSEDKYKRWKYDQ
;
A
#
# COMPACT_ATOMS: atom_id res chain seq x y z
N MET A 1 -15.23 -24.05 10.24
CA MET A 1 -14.15 -24.59 9.40
C MET A 1 -13.57 -23.38 8.66
N SER A 2 -12.39 -22.88 9.05
CA SER A 2 -11.87 -21.61 8.51
C SER A 2 -11.45 -21.80 7.05
N GLU A 3 -12.20 -21.22 6.11
CA GLU A 3 -11.86 -21.26 4.70
C GLU A 3 -10.61 -20.42 4.44
N LYS A 4 -9.47 -21.09 4.17
CA LYS A 4 -8.29 -20.41 3.64
C LYS A 4 -8.67 -19.74 2.31
N LYS A 5 -8.34 -18.45 2.18
CA LYS A 5 -8.52 -17.73 0.92
C LYS A 5 -7.69 -18.44 -0.16
N PRO A 6 -8.21 -18.63 -1.38
CA PRO A 6 -7.40 -19.11 -2.49
C PRO A 6 -6.22 -18.15 -2.69
N ILE A 7 -5.02 -18.70 -2.86
CA ILE A 7 -3.80 -17.91 -3.10
C ILE A 7 -4.10 -16.95 -4.26
N ASN A 8 -3.97 -15.65 -4.00
CA ASN A 8 -4.16 -14.67 -5.06
C ASN A 8 -2.90 -14.64 -5.94
N TYR A 9 -2.87 -15.50 -6.95
CA TYR A 9 -1.75 -15.63 -7.89
C TYR A 9 -1.36 -14.30 -8.54
N ARG A 10 -2.28 -13.33 -8.65
CA ARG A 10 -1.97 -11.99 -9.14
C ARG A 10 -1.09 -11.21 -8.16
N ILE A 11 -1.34 -11.30 -6.86
CA ILE A 11 -0.50 -10.67 -5.83
C ILE A 11 0.88 -11.33 -5.80
N VAL A 12 0.94 -12.66 -5.88
CA VAL A 12 2.21 -13.40 -5.93
C VAL A 12 3.02 -12.97 -7.16
N LEU A 13 2.40 -12.88 -8.33
CA LEU A 13 3.04 -12.43 -9.57
C LEU A 13 3.56 -10.99 -9.45
N VAL A 14 2.76 -10.06 -8.90
CA VAL A 14 3.18 -8.67 -8.68
C VAL A 14 4.36 -8.61 -7.71
N MET A 15 4.36 -9.39 -6.63
CA MET A 15 5.46 -9.43 -5.67
C MET A 15 6.75 -10.01 -6.28
N ILE A 16 6.64 -10.99 -7.18
CA ILE A 16 7.78 -11.50 -7.96
C ILE A 16 8.34 -10.41 -8.89
N ILE A 17 7.48 -9.67 -9.58
CA ILE A 17 7.92 -8.56 -10.44
C ILE A 17 8.63 -7.49 -9.60
N ILE A 18 8.04 -7.08 -8.47
CA ILE A 18 8.66 -6.11 -7.55
C ILE A 18 10.00 -6.62 -7.03
N PHE A 19 10.10 -7.91 -6.68
CA PHE A 19 11.34 -8.53 -6.23
C PHE A 19 12.44 -8.45 -7.29
N ILE A 20 12.15 -8.86 -8.53
CA ILE A 20 13.11 -8.81 -9.65
C ILE A 20 13.52 -7.36 -9.93
N TYR A 21 12.57 -6.43 -9.94
CA TYR A 21 12.84 -5.01 -10.16
C TYR A 21 13.70 -4.40 -9.04
N SER A 22 13.45 -4.79 -7.80
CA SER A 22 14.24 -4.36 -6.64
C SER A 22 15.70 -4.81 -6.73
N LEU A 23 15.94 -6.04 -7.17
CA LEU A 23 17.29 -6.56 -7.42
C LEU A 23 17.99 -5.79 -8.53
N PHE A 24 17.27 -5.43 -9.60
CA PHE A 24 17.80 -4.62 -10.69
C PHE A 24 18.18 -3.21 -10.24
N LEU A 25 17.35 -2.56 -9.42
CA LEU A 25 17.64 -1.24 -8.85
C LEU A 25 18.87 -1.27 -7.93
N ILE A 26 18.97 -2.27 -7.05
CA ILE A 26 20.14 -2.44 -6.19
C ILE A 26 21.39 -2.66 -7.03
N TYR A 27 21.33 -3.56 -8.02
CA TYR A 27 22.47 -3.83 -8.89
C TYR A 27 22.93 -2.60 -9.68
N SER A 28 21.98 -1.81 -10.19
CA SER A 28 22.28 -0.60 -10.95
C SER A 28 22.86 0.50 -10.05
N GLY A 29 22.26 0.71 -8.87
CA GLY A 29 22.73 1.70 -7.90
C GLY A 29 24.05 1.33 -7.21
N LEU A 30 24.44 0.05 -7.18
CA LEU A 30 25.77 -0.36 -6.74
C LEU A 30 26.86 -0.13 -7.79
N LYS A 31 26.50 -0.01 -9.07
CA LYS A 31 27.44 0.26 -10.17
C LYS A 31 27.73 1.75 -10.36
N ASP A 32 26.79 2.60 -10.01
CA ASP A 32 26.92 4.05 -10.14
C ASP A 32 26.70 4.72 -8.77
N PRO A 33 27.74 5.27 -8.12
CA PRO A 33 27.64 5.86 -6.78
C PRO A 33 26.67 7.05 -6.70
N ILE A 34 26.30 7.65 -7.84
CA ILE A 34 25.31 8.73 -7.92
C ILE A 34 23.87 8.18 -7.74
N ALA A 35 23.66 6.87 -7.97
CA ALA A 35 22.38 6.18 -7.90
C ALA A 35 22.12 5.47 -6.55
N ILE A 36 22.67 5.99 -5.44
CA ILE A 36 22.40 5.48 -4.06
C ILE A 36 20.90 5.44 -3.75
N ILE A 37 20.12 6.39 -4.31
CA ILE A 37 18.67 6.44 -4.16
C ILE A 37 18.00 5.17 -4.72
N ASP A 38 18.48 4.64 -5.84
CA ASP A 38 17.94 3.40 -6.43
C ASP A 38 18.20 2.19 -5.54
N VAL A 39 19.35 2.15 -4.86
CA VAL A 39 19.65 1.12 -3.86
C VAL A 39 18.68 1.21 -2.69
N ILE A 40 18.43 2.41 -2.17
CA ILE A 40 17.48 2.62 -1.07
C ILE A 40 16.07 2.19 -1.47
N ILE A 41 15.61 2.60 -2.65
CA ILE A 41 14.29 2.22 -3.18
C ILE A 41 14.21 0.70 -3.34
N GLY A 42 15.21 0.07 -3.95
CA GLY A 42 15.25 -1.38 -4.13
C GLY A 42 15.22 -2.15 -2.80
N VAL A 43 15.97 -1.69 -1.79
CA VAL A 43 15.96 -2.32 -0.45
C VAL A 43 14.60 -2.18 0.23
N VAL A 44 13.98 -0.99 0.18
CA VAL A 44 12.64 -0.77 0.75
C VAL A 44 11.59 -1.66 0.09
N LEU A 45 11.63 -1.78 -1.24
CA LEU A 45 10.74 -2.66 -1.99
C LEU A 45 10.95 -4.14 -1.62
N LEU A 46 12.20 -4.58 -1.46
CA LEU A 46 12.53 -5.94 -0.99
C LEU A 46 11.99 -6.23 0.42
N ILE A 47 12.17 -5.31 1.36
CA ILE A 47 11.57 -5.41 2.70
C ILE A 47 10.05 -5.51 2.58
N GLY A 48 9.44 -4.73 1.69
CA GLY A 48 8.02 -4.82 1.36
C GLY A 48 7.62 -6.23 0.93
N VAL A 49 8.33 -6.82 -0.03
CA VAL A 49 8.06 -8.20 -0.51
C VAL A 49 8.16 -9.22 0.63
N PHE A 50 9.25 -9.19 1.42
CA PHE A 50 9.46 -10.18 2.49
C PHE A 50 8.50 -10.02 3.66
N THR A 51 7.96 -8.82 3.90
CA THR A 51 6.97 -8.58 4.96
C THR A 51 5.54 -8.83 4.51
N TYR A 52 5.18 -8.46 3.27
CA TYR A 52 3.81 -8.61 2.75
C TYR A 52 3.51 -10.01 2.23
N LEU A 53 4.45 -10.67 1.54
CA LEU A 53 4.19 -11.96 0.89
C LEU A 53 3.80 -13.06 1.91
N PRO A 54 4.53 -13.27 3.02
CA PRO A 54 4.15 -14.27 4.02
C PRO A 54 2.84 -13.92 4.72
N ARG A 55 2.58 -12.62 4.91
CA ARG A 55 1.34 -12.13 5.53
C ARG A 55 0.13 -12.47 4.66
N GLU A 56 0.16 -12.15 3.38
CA GLU A 56 -0.97 -12.41 2.48
C GLU A 56 -1.22 -13.91 2.27
N LEU A 57 -0.16 -14.74 2.30
CA LEU A 57 -0.27 -16.20 2.22
C LEU A 57 -0.91 -16.83 3.46
N ARG A 58 -0.83 -16.18 4.62
CA ARG A 58 -1.36 -16.69 5.91
C ARG A 58 -2.70 -16.08 6.31
N THR A 59 -3.12 -15.00 5.67
CA THR A 59 -4.31 -14.25 6.08
C THR A 59 -5.58 -15.01 5.70
N THR A 60 -6.40 -15.37 6.67
CA THR A 60 -7.71 -16.00 6.44
C THR A 60 -8.81 -14.97 6.17
N LYS A 61 -9.96 -15.39 5.63
CA LYS A 61 -11.13 -14.48 5.49
C LYS A 61 -11.55 -13.91 6.84
N GLU A 62 -11.54 -14.71 7.90
CA GLU A 62 -11.84 -14.29 9.28
C GLU A 62 -10.87 -13.23 9.76
N ASP A 63 -9.56 -13.40 9.55
CA ASP A 63 -8.56 -12.40 9.97
C ASP A 63 -8.79 -11.03 9.30
N ILE A 64 -9.20 -11.02 8.02
CA ILE A 64 -9.51 -9.78 7.30
C ILE A 64 -10.74 -9.11 7.91
N MET A 65 -11.78 -9.89 8.23
CA MET A 65 -13.02 -9.35 8.81
C MET A 65 -12.81 -8.87 10.25
N LEU A 66 -12.04 -9.59 11.07
CA LEU A 66 -11.66 -9.17 12.42
C LEU A 66 -10.79 -7.91 12.40
N LYS A 67 -9.85 -7.80 11.45
CA LYS A 67 -9.09 -6.57 11.25
C LYS A 67 -10.01 -5.42 10.86
N TRP A 68 -10.93 -5.66 9.92
CA TRP A 68 -11.90 -4.66 9.48
C TRP A 68 -12.81 -4.19 10.62
N GLU A 69 -13.25 -5.09 11.50
CA GLU A 69 -14.05 -4.76 12.67
C GLU A 69 -13.29 -3.78 13.59
N LYS A 70 -12.02 -4.06 13.91
CA LYS A 70 -11.16 -3.14 14.66
C LYS A 70 -10.93 -1.81 13.96
N ASP A 71 -10.75 -1.81 12.64
CA ASP A 71 -10.54 -0.58 11.87
C ASP A 71 -11.85 0.23 11.75
N ARG A 72 -13.01 -0.44 11.77
CA ARG A 72 -14.34 0.18 11.78
C ARG A 72 -14.62 0.89 13.10
N GLU A 73 -14.18 0.35 14.24
CA GLU A 73 -14.31 1.00 15.56
C GLU A 73 -13.63 2.38 15.62
N LYS A 74 -12.54 2.58 14.87
CA LYS A 74 -11.86 3.88 14.75
C LYS A 74 -12.70 4.92 14.00
N GLY A 75 -13.76 4.49 13.31
CA GLY A 75 -14.74 5.34 12.67
C GLY A 75 -14.43 5.69 11.21
N LYS A 76 -15.50 5.93 10.45
CA LYS A 76 -15.47 6.26 9.02
C LYS A 76 -14.61 7.48 8.70
N LYS A 77 -14.68 8.53 9.53
CA LYS A 77 -13.90 9.76 9.35
C LYS A 77 -12.39 9.49 9.46
N TYR A 78 -11.96 8.70 10.44
CA TYR A 78 -10.56 8.31 10.58
C TYR A 78 -10.07 7.58 9.32
N PHE A 79 -10.86 6.64 8.81
CA PHE A 79 -10.48 5.87 7.63
C PHE A 79 -10.35 6.74 6.37
N ILE A 80 -11.26 7.69 6.18
CA ILE A 80 -11.26 8.56 4.98
C ILE A 80 -10.18 9.64 5.06
N PHE A 81 -10.06 10.35 6.18
CA PHE A 81 -9.21 11.53 6.27
C PHE A 81 -7.78 11.23 6.74
N ILE A 82 -7.55 10.08 7.37
CA ILE A 82 -6.23 9.71 7.89
C ILE A 82 -5.71 8.48 7.17
N HIS A 83 -6.46 7.37 7.22
CA HIS A 83 -5.96 6.11 6.67
C HIS A 83 -5.80 6.16 5.13
N GLY A 84 -6.78 6.71 4.41
CA GLY A 84 -6.72 6.87 2.96
C GLY A 84 -5.51 7.70 2.52
N PRO A 85 -5.35 8.94 2.99
CA PRO A 85 -4.22 9.77 2.62
C PRO A 85 -2.85 9.21 3.02
N ALA A 86 -2.74 8.60 4.20
CA ALA A 86 -1.46 8.03 4.65
C ALA A 86 -1.00 6.86 3.76
N PHE A 87 -1.92 6.03 3.26
CA PHE A 87 -1.56 4.83 2.50
C PHE A 87 -1.57 5.04 0.98
N TYR A 88 -2.34 6.00 0.47
CA TYR A 88 -2.47 6.22 -0.97
C TYR A 88 -1.87 7.55 -1.43
N SER A 89 -1.85 8.60 -0.61
CA SER A 89 -1.37 9.92 -1.04
C SER A 89 0.10 10.14 -0.74
N PHE A 90 0.51 9.88 0.50
CA PHE A 90 1.86 10.16 0.98
C PHE A 90 2.94 9.41 0.18
N PRO A 91 2.80 8.10 -0.08
CA PRO A 91 3.78 7.37 -0.88
C PRO A 91 3.90 7.91 -2.31
N LEU A 92 2.76 8.26 -2.94
CA LEU A 92 2.72 8.82 -4.29
C LEU A 92 3.36 10.21 -4.37
N ALA A 93 3.10 11.06 -3.38
CA ALA A 93 3.72 12.38 -3.28
C ALA A 93 5.24 12.28 -3.09
N ILE A 94 5.71 11.35 -2.26
CA ILE A 94 7.14 11.12 -2.03
C ILE A 94 7.83 10.62 -3.31
N VAL A 95 7.25 9.62 -3.98
CA VAL A 95 7.82 9.06 -5.22
C VAL A 95 7.95 10.15 -6.29
N LEU A 96 6.92 10.98 -6.46
CA LEU A 96 6.93 12.04 -7.47
C LEU A 96 7.82 13.23 -7.10
N GLU A 97 8.02 13.50 -5.81
CA GLU A 97 8.97 14.54 -5.41
C GLU A 97 10.41 14.10 -5.61
N ILE A 98 10.71 12.82 -5.41
CA ILE A 98 12.04 12.26 -5.67
C ILE A 98 12.31 12.19 -7.19
N SER A 99 11.30 11.89 -8.02
CA SER A 99 11.48 11.76 -9.47
C SER A 99 11.66 13.09 -10.22
N ASP A 100 11.04 14.17 -9.74
CA ASP A 100 11.04 15.45 -10.48
C ASP A 100 12.38 16.22 -10.36
N GLY A 101 13.26 15.87 -9.43
CA GLY A 101 14.60 16.45 -9.25
C GLY A 101 14.64 17.93 -8.85
N THR A 102 13.55 18.68 -9.04
CA THR A 102 13.37 20.07 -8.61
C THR A 102 12.62 20.10 -7.30
N HIS A 103 13.36 19.94 -6.20
CA HIS A 103 12.79 19.89 -4.86
C HIS A 103 12.42 21.30 -4.38
N THR A 104 11.17 21.71 -4.54
CA THR A 104 10.66 22.97 -3.99
C THR A 104 9.56 22.69 -2.99
N ILE A 105 9.66 23.31 -1.81
CA ILE A 105 8.68 23.12 -0.72
C ILE A 105 7.26 23.48 -1.20
N GLN A 106 7.13 24.51 -2.03
CA GLN A 106 5.83 24.93 -2.58
C GLN A 106 5.25 23.88 -3.56
N GLY A 107 6.07 23.31 -4.45
CA GLY A 107 5.65 22.23 -5.35
C GLY A 107 5.23 20.99 -4.58
N PHE A 108 5.98 20.62 -3.54
CA PHE A 108 5.67 19.50 -2.67
C PHE A 108 4.31 19.68 -1.96
N ILE A 109 4.02 20.87 -1.42
CA ILE A 109 2.74 21.15 -0.74
C ILE A 109 1.56 21.05 -1.71
N ILE A 110 1.69 21.57 -2.94
CA ILE A 110 0.64 21.50 -3.95
C ILE A 110 0.37 20.05 -4.37
N LYS A 111 1.43 19.29 -4.65
CA LYS A 111 1.34 17.85 -4.96
C LYS A 111 0.68 17.09 -3.81
N LEU A 112 1.11 17.34 -2.57
CA LEU A 112 0.56 16.70 -1.39
C LEU A 112 -0.94 16.99 -1.25
N ALA A 113 -1.38 18.23 -1.48
CA ALA A 113 -2.80 18.59 -1.45
C ALA A 113 -3.63 17.85 -2.51
N ILE A 114 -3.13 17.78 -3.75
CA ILE A 114 -3.79 17.06 -4.85
C ILE A 114 -3.89 15.56 -4.52
N PHE A 115 -2.76 14.95 -4.13
CA PHE A 115 -2.74 13.54 -3.78
C PHE A 115 -3.58 13.26 -2.54
N TYR A 116 -3.64 14.17 -1.57
CA TYR A 116 -4.48 14.03 -0.38
C TYR A 116 -5.95 13.85 -0.75
N VAL A 117 -6.47 14.61 -1.72
CA VAL A 117 -7.84 14.42 -2.24
C VAL A 117 -8.01 13.03 -2.85
N ILE A 118 -7.05 12.57 -3.65
CA ILE A 118 -7.07 11.22 -4.24
C ILE A 118 -7.09 10.14 -3.14
N GLY A 119 -6.29 10.30 -2.08
CA GLY A 119 -6.25 9.35 -0.97
C GLY A 119 -7.54 9.34 -0.16
N MET A 120 -8.21 10.47 0.01
CA MET A 120 -9.54 10.52 0.60
C MET A 120 -10.56 9.73 -0.23
N LEU A 121 -10.57 9.91 -1.56
CA LEU A 121 -11.46 9.17 -2.46
C LEU A 121 -11.18 7.66 -2.40
N MET A 122 -9.91 7.26 -2.42
CA MET A 122 -9.50 5.85 -2.28
C MET A 122 -9.85 5.27 -0.91
N GLY A 123 -9.71 6.06 0.16
CA GLY A 123 -10.14 5.70 1.50
C GLY A 123 -11.65 5.48 1.59
N LEU A 124 -12.45 6.35 0.98
CA LEU A 124 -13.90 6.23 0.91
C LEU A 124 -14.36 5.00 0.11
N TYR A 125 -13.75 4.78 -1.06
CA TYR A 125 -14.01 3.59 -1.87
C TYR A 125 -13.67 2.30 -1.13
N THR A 126 -12.49 2.25 -0.52
CA THR A 126 -12.02 1.08 0.25
C THR A 126 -12.92 0.82 1.44
N TYR A 127 -13.35 1.88 2.14
CA TYR A 127 -14.25 1.76 3.27
C TYR A 127 -15.60 1.17 2.85
N SER A 128 -16.23 1.72 1.81
CA SER A 128 -17.52 1.23 1.32
C SER A 128 -17.45 -0.24 0.92
N ASN A 129 -16.44 -0.61 0.12
CA ASN A 129 -16.28 -1.99 -0.35
C ASN A 129 -16.02 -2.98 0.80
N SER A 130 -15.27 -2.55 1.82
CA SER A 130 -14.96 -3.39 2.99
C SER A 130 -16.17 -3.53 3.92
N GLU A 131 -16.97 -2.48 4.06
CA GLU A 131 -18.23 -2.50 4.81
C GLU A 131 -19.26 -3.43 4.15
N ASP A 132 -19.40 -3.39 2.82
CA ASP A 132 -20.31 -4.29 2.09
C ASP A 132 -19.88 -5.76 2.21
N LYS A 133 -18.58 -6.03 2.19
CA LYS A 133 -18.03 -7.39 2.42
C LYS A 133 -18.28 -7.86 3.84
N TYR A 134 -18.06 -7.01 4.84
CA TYR A 134 -18.31 -7.35 6.24
C TYR A 134 -19.78 -7.61 6.52
N LYS A 135 -20.69 -6.81 5.96
CA LYS A 135 -22.14 -7.05 6.09
C LYS A 135 -22.53 -8.41 5.54
N ARG A 136 -22.13 -8.73 4.30
CA ARG A 136 -22.40 -10.07 3.71
C ARG A 136 -21.86 -11.19 4.61
N TRP A 137 -20.59 -11.11 5.01
CA TRP A 137 -19.99 -12.10 5.90
C TRP A 137 -20.72 -12.28 7.23
N LYS A 138 -21.22 -11.19 7.85
CA LYS A 138 -21.91 -11.23 9.14
C LYS A 138 -23.35 -11.74 9.05
N TYR A 139 -24.04 -11.51 7.94
CA TYR A 139 -25.44 -11.90 7.75
C TYR A 139 -25.62 -13.21 6.96
N ASP A 140 -24.56 -13.69 6.29
CA ASP A 140 -24.50 -15.02 5.66
C ASP A 140 -24.05 -16.12 6.67
N GLN A 141 -23.67 -15.75 7.90
CA GLN A 141 -23.46 -16.65 9.05
C GLN A 141 -24.76 -16.93 9.79
#